data_AF-A0A936EAS7-F1
#
_entry.id   AF-A0A936EAS7-F1
#
_cell.length_a   1.000
_cell.length_b   1.000
_cell.length_c   1.000
_cell.angle_alpha   90.00
_cell.angle_beta   90.00
_cell.angle_gamma   90.00
#
_symmetry.space_group_name_H-M   'P 1'
#
loop_
_entity.id
_entity.type
_entity.pdbx_description
1 polymer ?
#
loop_
_entity_poly.entity_id
_entity_poly.type
_entity_poly.pdbx_seq_one_letter_code
_entity_poly.pdbx_strand_id
1 'polypeptide(L)'
;MVDSNIDWGQDLVRLRDWMAENDVPSVKLAWFGTADPAYYNIAYEPLPGLPRHFNLWWELPFDPQRPSPGIYAISASNLWELPLADKHVFPYFRARPPDDRIGYSILIYRVP
;
A
#
# COMPACT_ATOMS: atom_id res chain seq x y z
N MET A 1 -22.43 -13.11 13.96
CA MET A 1 -22.44 -12.83 12.51
C MET A 1 -21.74 -11.49 12.37
N VAL A 2 -20.55 -11.50 11.78
CA VAL A 2 -19.59 -10.39 11.82
C VAL A 2 -20.05 -9.35 10.81
N ASP A 3 -20.69 -8.30 11.31
CA ASP A 3 -21.16 -7.17 10.52
C ASP A 3 -20.02 -6.49 9.76
N SER A 4 -20.30 -6.24 8.48
CA SER A 4 -19.62 -5.38 7.49
C SER A 4 -19.40 -3.91 7.92
N ASN A 5 -19.34 -3.62 9.21
CA ASN A 5 -19.17 -2.26 9.76
C ASN A 5 -17.73 -1.73 9.62
N ILE A 6 -16.85 -2.56 9.05
CA ILE A 6 -15.38 -2.58 9.09
C ILE A 6 -14.83 -2.90 7.68
N ASP A 7 -15.54 -2.57 6.59
CA ASP A 7 -15.09 -2.84 5.20
C ASP A 7 -13.91 -1.95 4.74
N TRP A 8 -12.81 -2.04 5.49
CA TRP A 8 -11.43 -1.68 5.18
C TRP A 8 -10.91 -0.34 5.78
N GLY A 9 -11.74 0.50 6.39
CA GLY A 9 -11.28 1.78 6.99
C GLY A 9 -10.32 1.69 8.19
N GLN A 10 -10.32 0.59 8.95
CA GLN A 10 -9.55 0.49 10.20
C GLN A 10 -8.04 0.46 9.97
N ASP A 11 -7.57 -0.22 8.92
CA ASP A 11 -6.14 -0.30 8.62
C ASP A 11 -5.60 1.03 8.06
N LEU A 12 -6.45 1.84 7.41
CA LEU A 12 -6.11 3.22 7.05
C LEU A 12 -5.98 4.12 8.29
N VAL A 13 -6.88 3.98 9.27
CA VAL A 13 -6.74 4.70 10.56
C VAL A 13 -5.42 4.33 11.23
N ARG A 14 -5.08 3.04 11.29
CA ARG A 14 -3.79 2.59 11.83
C ARG A 14 -2.60 3.09 11.01
N LEU A 15 -2.73 3.19 9.68
CA LEU A 15 -1.70 3.74 8.82
C LEU A 15 -1.46 5.23 9.12
N ARG A 16 -2.53 6.00 9.27
CA ARG A 16 -2.45 7.41 9.67
C ARG A 16 -1.75 7.56 11.03
N ASP A 17 -2.13 6.76 12.02
CA ASP A 17 -1.56 6.84 13.36
C ASP A 17 -0.06 6.47 13.34
N TRP A 18 0.30 5.40 12.62
CA TRP A 18 1.69 5.01 12.39
C TRP A 18 2.50 6.11 11.69
N MET A 19 1.92 6.77 10.68
CA MET A 19 2.56 7.89 9.98
C MET A 19 2.87 9.05 10.94
N ALA A 20 1.93 9.37 11.82
CA ALA A 20 2.11 10.42 12.83
C ALA A 20 3.19 10.04 13.87
N GLU A 21 3.21 8.79 14.32
CA GLU A 21 4.20 8.28 15.28
C GLU A 21 5.62 8.20 14.72
N ASN A 22 5.76 8.09 13.40
CA ASN A 22 7.04 7.92 12.71
C ASN A 22 7.52 9.18 11.97
N ASP A 23 6.83 10.31 12.14
CA ASP A 23 7.10 11.57 11.41
C ASP A 23 7.12 11.37 9.87
N VAL A 24 6.20 10.56 9.35
CA VAL A 24 6.07 10.25 7.92
C VAL A 24 4.99 11.15 7.30
N PRO A 25 5.36 12.19 6.53
CA PRO A 25 4.39 13.15 6.01
C PRO A 25 3.58 12.62 4.82
N SER A 26 4.07 11.60 4.10
CA SER A 26 3.40 10.99 2.94
C SER A 26 3.95 9.59 2.68
N VAL A 27 3.13 8.73 2.05
CA VAL A 27 3.49 7.36 1.64
C VAL A 27 3.15 7.09 0.19
N LYS A 28 3.85 6.17 -0.46
CA LYS A 28 3.45 5.57 -1.72
C LYS A 28 2.54 4.38 -1.42
N LEU A 29 1.28 4.43 -1.82
CA LEU A 29 0.23 3.56 -1.27
C LEU A 29 -0.42 2.66 -2.31
N ALA A 30 -0.32 1.34 -2.10
CA ALA A 30 -1.07 0.30 -2.82
C ALA A 30 -2.05 -0.39 -1.88
N TRP A 31 -3.20 0.23 -1.66
CA TRP A 31 -4.19 -0.18 -0.65
C TRP A 31 -5.26 -1.12 -1.22
N PHE A 32 -5.41 -2.31 -0.63
CA PHE A 32 -6.45 -3.29 -0.96
C PHE A 32 -7.70 -3.04 -0.10
N GLY A 33 -8.32 -1.88 -0.33
CA GLY A 33 -9.59 -1.53 0.27
C GLY A 33 -10.44 -0.55 -0.55
N THR A 34 -11.71 -0.40 -0.17
CA THR A 34 -12.73 0.43 -0.82
C THR A 34 -12.73 1.82 -0.22
N ALA A 35 -12.42 1.91 1.07
CA ALA A 35 -12.27 3.17 1.80
C ALA A 35 -11.21 4.07 1.13
N ASP A 36 -11.53 5.35 1.01
CA ASP A 36 -10.62 6.34 0.41
C ASP A 36 -9.58 6.82 1.44
N PRO A 37 -8.27 6.65 1.20
CA PRO A 37 -7.25 7.16 2.11
C PRO A 37 -7.35 8.67 2.37
N ALA A 38 -7.82 9.45 1.39
CA ALA A 38 -7.97 10.90 1.55
C ALA A 38 -9.03 11.25 2.61
N TYR A 39 -10.05 10.41 2.81
CA TYR A 39 -11.05 10.60 3.86
C TYR A 39 -10.45 10.53 5.28
N TYR A 40 -9.32 9.83 5.43
CA TYR A 40 -8.60 9.69 6.70
C TYR A 40 -7.43 10.66 6.84
N ASN A 41 -7.34 11.69 5.98
CA ASN A 41 -6.24 12.65 5.92
C ASN A 41 -4.87 12.00 5.72
N ILE A 42 -4.81 10.91 4.97
CA ILE A 42 -3.55 10.26 4.59
C ILE A 42 -3.05 10.93 3.31
N ALA A 43 -1.92 11.62 3.39
CA ALA A 43 -1.21 12.09 2.20
C ALA A 43 -0.53 10.89 1.54
N TYR A 44 -0.80 10.67 0.25
CA TYR A 44 -0.22 9.56 -0.48
C TYR A 44 0.00 9.83 -1.96
N GLU A 45 0.99 9.13 -2.51
CA GLU A 45 1.15 8.92 -3.94
C GLU A 45 0.56 7.55 -4.31
N PRO A 46 -0.34 7.46 -5.32
CA PRO A 46 -0.96 6.20 -5.68
C PRO A 46 0.04 5.24 -6.32
N LEU A 47 -0.01 3.97 -5.89
CA LEU A 47 0.66 2.85 -6.55
C LEU A 47 -0.37 1.96 -7.27
N PRO A 48 0.07 1.13 -8.24
CA PRO A 48 -0.80 0.14 -8.87
C PRO A 48 -1.44 -0.79 -7.84
N GLY A 49 -2.73 -1.05 -8.00
CA GLY A 49 -3.47 -1.84 -7.03
C GLY A 49 -4.88 -2.19 -7.48
N LEU A 50 -5.53 -2.96 -6.63
CA LEU A 50 -6.97 -3.18 -6.62
C LEU A 50 -7.50 -2.87 -5.21
N PRO A 51 -8.78 -2.47 -5.06
CA PRO A 51 -9.72 -2.14 -6.13
C PRO A 51 -9.48 -0.76 -6.77
N ARG A 52 -8.52 0.02 -6.25
CA ARG A 52 -8.20 1.38 -6.73
C ARG A 52 -6.91 1.42 -7.53
N HIS A 53 -6.81 2.36 -8.47
CA HIS A 53 -5.62 2.60 -9.31
C HIS A 53 -5.22 1.43 -10.23
N PHE A 54 -6.22 0.68 -10.71
CA PHE A 54 -6.00 -0.44 -11.63
C PHE A 54 -5.33 -0.03 -12.95
N ASN A 55 -5.60 1.17 -13.46
CA ASN A 55 -4.95 1.67 -14.67
C ASN A 55 -3.42 1.77 -14.54
N LEU A 56 -2.89 1.98 -13.32
CA LEU A 56 -1.45 2.11 -13.10
C LEU A 56 -0.68 0.79 -13.28
N TRP A 57 -1.34 -0.37 -13.38
CA TRP A 57 -0.66 -1.64 -13.70
C TRP A 57 0.03 -1.59 -15.08
N TRP A 58 -0.43 -0.73 -16.00
CA TRP A 58 0.16 -0.53 -17.33
C TRP A 58 0.84 0.83 -17.51
N GLU A 59 0.70 1.73 -16.54
CA GLU A 59 1.30 3.07 -16.51
C GLU A 59 2.01 3.28 -15.17
N LEU A 60 3.09 2.54 -14.97
CA LEU A 60 3.76 2.46 -13.68
C LEU A 60 4.34 3.83 -13.27
N PRO A 61 4.03 4.33 -12.06
CA PRO A 61 4.54 5.61 -11.58
C PRO A 61 5.97 5.51 -11.02
N PHE A 62 6.62 4.34 -11.12
CA PHE A 62 7.95 4.07 -10.58
C PHE A 62 8.65 2.93 -11.34
N ASP A 63 9.96 2.78 -11.15
CA ASP A 63 10.75 1.64 -11.66
C ASP A 63 10.60 0.43 -10.69
N PRO A 64 9.99 -0.71 -11.12
CA PRO A 64 9.80 -1.89 -10.27
C PRO A 64 11.07 -2.58 -9.77
N GLN A 65 12.19 -2.40 -10.47
CA GLN A 65 13.48 -2.98 -10.11
C GLN A 65 14.28 -2.04 -9.21
N ARG A 66 14.06 -0.73 -9.36
CA ARG A 66 14.78 0.33 -8.64
C ARG A 66 13.81 1.42 -8.18
N PRO A 67 12.91 1.14 -7.21
CA PRO A 67 11.97 2.13 -6.72
C PRO A 67 12.70 3.37 -6.19
N SER A 68 12.10 4.54 -6.40
CA SER A 68 12.66 5.78 -5.85
C SER A 68 12.63 5.76 -4.32
N PRO A 69 13.51 6.52 -3.64
CA PRO A 69 13.48 6.68 -2.20
C PRO A 69 12.09 7.06 -1.67
N GLY A 70 11.78 6.63 -0.46
CA GLY A 70 10.52 6.93 0.21
C GLY A 70 9.94 5.77 1.01
N ILE A 71 8.74 6.00 1.55
CA ILE A 71 7.99 5.02 2.33
C ILE A 71 6.90 4.42 1.45
N TYR A 72 6.92 3.10 1.28
CA TYR A 72 5.93 2.35 0.53
C TYR A 72 5.03 1.59 1.50
N ALA A 73 3.73 1.85 1.44
CA ALA A 73 2.70 1.13 2.18
C ALA A 73 1.91 0.27 1.20
N ILE A 74 2.11 -1.04 1.23
CA ILE A 74 1.56 -1.97 0.23
C ILE A 74 0.73 -3.02 0.96
N SER A 75 -0.56 -3.14 0.61
CA SER A 75 -1.38 -4.22 1.13
C SER A 75 -0.87 -5.57 0.65
N ALA A 76 -0.87 -6.59 1.51
CA ALA A 76 -0.40 -7.93 1.18
C ALA A 76 -1.05 -8.50 -0.10
N SER A 77 -2.34 -8.23 -0.33
CA SER A 77 -3.04 -8.62 -1.57
C SER A 77 -2.46 -7.96 -2.82
N ASN A 78 -2.21 -6.64 -2.77
CA ASN A 78 -1.63 -5.89 -3.89
C ASN A 78 -0.14 -6.23 -4.10
N LEU A 79 0.61 -6.51 -3.03
CA LEU A 79 2.00 -6.97 -3.11
C LEU A 79 2.13 -8.24 -3.96
N TRP A 80 1.15 -9.13 -3.91
CA TRP A 80 1.11 -10.36 -4.69
C TRP A 80 0.36 -10.22 -6.03
N GLU A 81 -0.04 -9.01 -6.38
CA GLU A 81 -0.64 -8.63 -7.68
C GLU A 81 -1.89 -9.45 -8.02
N LEU A 82 -2.68 -9.88 -7.03
CA LEU A 82 -3.87 -10.69 -7.28
C LEU A 82 -4.91 -9.90 -8.09
N PRO A 83 -5.52 -10.46 -9.16
CA PRO A 83 -5.44 -11.84 -9.65
C PRO A 83 -4.47 -12.06 -10.83
N LEU A 84 -3.52 -11.14 -11.08
CA LEU A 84 -2.59 -11.24 -12.21
C LEU A 84 -1.72 -12.50 -12.10
N ALA A 85 -1.63 -13.24 -13.21
CA ALA A 85 -0.80 -14.44 -13.30
C ALA A 85 0.68 -14.09 -13.29
N ASP A 86 1.05 -13.09 -14.09
CA ASP A 86 2.38 -12.53 -14.18
C ASP A 86 2.55 -11.39 -13.19
N LYS A 87 3.61 -11.46 -12.36
CA LYS A 87 3.84 -10.54 -11.24
C LYS A 87 5.10 -9.72 -11.49
N HIS A 88 4.94 -8.47 -11.90
CA HIS A 88 6.05 -7.63 -12.38
C HIS A 88 6.18 -6.27 -11.70
N VAL A 89 5.19 -5.83 -10.94
CA VAL A 89 5.16 -4.48 -10.35
C VAL A 89 5.88 -4.38 -9.03
N PHE A 90 5.75 -5.39 -8.16
CA PHE A 90 6.37 -5.35 -6.83
C PHE A 90 7.50 -6.38 -6.59
N PRO A 91 8.37 -6.73 -7.57
CA PRO A 91 9.40 -7.74 -7.37
C PRO A 91 10.44 -7.28 -6.33
N TYR A 92 10.83 -6.00 -6.33
CA TYR A 92 11.74 -5.43 -5.33
C TYR A 92 11.23 -5.63 -3.90
N PHE A 93 9.93 -5.41 -3.67
CA PHE A 93 9.31 -5.54 -2.35
C PHE A 93 9.09 -7.00 -1.96
N ARG A 94 8.71 -7.87 -2.90
CA ARG A 94 8.56 -9.32 -2.63
C ARG A 94 9.87 -10.03 -2.31
N ALA A 95 11.00 -9.49 -2.77
CA ALA A 95 12.31 -10.09 -2.58
C ALA A 95 12.91 -9.89 -1.16
N ARG A 96 12.21 -9.17 -0.28
CA ARG A 96 12.70 -8.84 1.07
C ARG A 96 11.56 -8.84 2.10
N PRO A 97 11.86 -9.01 3.39
CA PRO A 97 10.87 -8.74 4.43
C PRO A 97 10.50 -7.24 4.49
N PRO A 98 9.28 -6.91 4.93
CA PRO A 98 8.89 -5.53 5.22
C PRO A 98 9.66 -4.99 6.44
N ASP A 99 9.84 -3.68 6.50
CA ASP A 99 10.47 -2.98 7.61
C ASP A 99 9.50 -2.77 8.79
N ASP A 100 8.19 -2.74 8.50
CA ASP A 100 7.14 -2.72 9.52
C ASP A 100 5.82 -3.31 8.99
N ARG A 101 4.85 -3.59 9.87
CA ARG A 101 3.53 -4.08 9.52
C ARG A 101 2.43 -3.39 10.32
N ILE A 102 1.46 -2.85 9.61
CA ILE A 102 0.30 -2.15 10.19
C ILE A 102 -0.93 -3.05 10.12
N GLY A 103 -1.47 -3.36 11.30
CA GLY A 103 -2.55 -4.35 11.44
C GLY A 103 -2.12 -5.71 10.90
N TYR A 104 -2.98 -6.32 10.10
CA TYR A 104 -2.71 -7.61 9.46
C TYR A 104 -2.42 -7.50 7.96
N SER A 105 -2.66 -6.33 7.34
CA SER A 105 -2.81 -6.23 5.89
C SER A 105 -1.82 -5.28 5.20
N ILE A 106 -1.30 -4.25 5.86
CA ILE A 106 -0.41 -3.25 5.23
C ILE A 106 1.04 -3.50 5.63
N LEU A 107 1.90 -3.63 4.62
CA LEU A 107 3.33 -3.86 4.76
C LEU A 107 4.09 -2.57 4.43
N ILE A 108 5.00 -2.17 5.30
CA ILE A 108 5.81 -0.95 5.15
C ILE A 108 7.20 -1.30 4.65
N TYR A 109 7.65 -0.58 3.63
CA TYR A 109 9.01 -0.66 3.11
C TYR A 109 9.65 0.73 3.06
N ARG A 110 10.85 0.85 3.63
CA ARG A 110 11.70 2.03 3.56
C ARG A 110 12.70 1.82 2.43
N VAL A 111 12.62 2.67 1.42
CA VAL A 111 13.58 2.72 0.31
C VAL A 111 14.51 3.92 0.56
N PRO A 112 15.83 3.69 0.71
CA PRO A 112 16.80 4.74 0.98
C PRO A 112 17.10 5.61 -0.26
#